data_AF-A0A9E1VYY8-F1
#
_entry.id   AF-A0A9E1VYY8-F1
#
_cell.length_a   1.000
_cell.length_b   1.000
_cell.length_c   1.000
_cell.angle_alpha   90.00
_cell.angle_beta   90.00
_cell.angle_gamma   90.00
#
_symmetry.space_group_name_H-M   'P 1'
#
loop_
_entity.id
_entity.type
_entity.pdbx_description
1 polymer ?
#
loop_
_entity_poly.entity_id
_entity_poly.type
_entity_poly.pdbx_seq_one_letter_code
_entity_poly.pdbx_strand_id
1 'polypeptide(L)'
;MLRDFNSKFLFFYRIIFFAIFAWGVPVGHIQSQPLDVSIQNQIDDSGNIKLALTLKNLGSRSLYHIHSMFHFHHSMSMMSKIMRLDPGQSITLENDKHPPVMRVGRYPLTAMVDYWTRPNDGIKKTVLATDSFYFKEPLTSKIEGSLESATDSDSSILRVFLQNRSESFKNIRMMLLLPPGIKTDDFSGMMGFTLRGGEEKNFEVRVFRQENQEQDRFPVRLMIEYGEMLQHFSGEINGTVRFSPSWYSVKYLAHFTALAIMSLIMLGYYYRIYNRQK
;
A
#
# COMPACT_ATOMS: atom_id res chain seq x y z
N MET A 1 -3.62 -24.26 -56.68
CA MET A 1 -4.55 -23.25 -56.10
C MET A 1 -4.95 -23.55 -54.65
N LEU A 2 -5.23 -24.79 -54.23
CA LEU A 2 -5.58 -25.11 -52.83
C LEU A 2 -4.42 -25.05 -51.81
N ARG A 3 -3.17 -25.25 -52.25
CA ARG A 3 -1.98 -25.25 -51.36
C ARG A 3 -1.61 -23.86 -50.84
N ASP A 4 -1.98 -22.81 -51.59
CA ASP A 4 -1.65 -21.41 -51.30
C ASP A 4 -2.64 -20.74 -50.33
N PHE A 5 -3.86 -21.26 -50.26
CA PHE A 5 -4.88 -20.74 -49.35
C PHE A 5 -4.63 -21.19 -47.89
N ASN A 6 -4.20 -22.44 -47.70
CA ASN A 6 -3.85 -22.97 -46.37
C ASN A 6 -2.58 -22.32 -45.79
N SER A 7 -1.59 -21.94 -46.61
CA SER A 7 -0.37 -21.29 -46.09
C SER A 7 -0.65 -19.84 -45.65
N LYS A 8 -1.47 -19.10 -46.39
CA LYS A 8 -1.88 -17.73 -46.04
C LYS A 8 -2.76 -17.71 -44.80
N PHE A 9 -3.66 -18.68 -44.64
CA PHE A 9 -4.53 -18.77 -43.47
C PHE A 9 -3.74 -19.16 -42.19
N LEU A 10 -2.79 -20.11 -42.28
CA LEU A 10 -1.88 -20.44 -41.17
C LEU A 10 -0.97 -19.26 -40.78
N PHE A 11 -0.54 -18.47 -41.77
CA PHE A 11 0.29 -17.29 -41.55
C PHE A 11 -0.47 -16.18 -40.82
N PHE A 12 -1.72 -15.91 -41.22
CA PHE A 12 -2.60 -14.98 -40.50
C PHE A 12 -2.91 -15.45 -39.07
N TYR A 13 -3.15 -16.75 -38.86
CA TYR A 13 -3.36 -17.30 -37.52
C TYR A 13 -2.11 -17.14 -36.64
N ARG A 14 -0.91 -17.39 -37.18
CA ARG A 14 0.35 -17.18 -36.46
C ARG A 14 0.60 -15.71 -36.09
N ILE A 15 0.24 -14.78 -36.98
CA ILE A 15 0.36 -13.33 -36.69
C ILE A 15 -0.64 -12.91 -35.61
N ILE A 16 -1.88 -13.38 -35.66
CA ILE A 16 -2.90 -13.07 -34.63
C ILE A 16 -2.51 -13.70 -33.29
N PHE A 17 -2.01 -14.94 -33.27
CA PHE A 17 -1.54 -15.60 -32.05
C PHE A 17 -0.32 -14.89 -31.43
N PHE A 18 0.62 -14.42 -32.26
CA PHE A 18 1.76 -13.62 -31.79
C PHE A 18 1.34 -12.22 -31.32
N ALA A 19 0.36 -11.58 -31.97
CA ALA A 19 -0.16 -10.28 -31.56
C ALA A 19 -0.92 -10.35 -30.22
N ILE A 20 -1.62 -11.45 -29.94
CA ILE A 20 -2.32 -11.67 -28.67
C ILE A 20 -1.32 -11.97 -27.53
N PHE A 21 -0.23 -12.70 -27.79
CA PHE A 21 0.80 -12.96 -26.78
C PHE A 21 1.75 -11.78 -26.54
N ALA A 22 2.02 -10.95 -27.54
CA ALA A 22 2.88 -9.78 -27.39
C ALA A 22 2.22 -8.63 -26.59
N TRP A 23 0.89 -8.59 -26.50
CA TRP A 23 0.16 -7.59 -25.72
C TRP A 23 -0.18 -8.03 -24.28
N GLY A 24 0.08 -9.29 -23.94
CA GLY A 24 -0.37 -9.91 -22.68
C GLY A 24 0.64 -9.90 -21.53
N VAL A 25 1.78 -9.22 -21.65
CA VAL A 25 2.66 -8.97 -20.50
C VAL A 25 2.28 -7.61 -19.94
N PRO A 26 1.44 -7.51 -18.90
CA PRO A 26 1.36 -6.27 -18.15
C PRO A 26 2.73 -6.06 -17.53
N VAL A 27 3.56 -5.25 -18.20
CA VAL A 27 4.69 -4.60 -17.55
C VAL A 27 4.04 -3.81 -16.43
N GLY A 28 4.11 -4.38 -15.22
CA GLY A 28 3.64 -3.74 -14.01
C GLY A 28 4.45 -2.47 -13.85
N HIS A 29 3.96 -1.37 -14.42
CA HIS A 29 4.38 -0.05 -14.04
C HIS A 29 3.92 0.10 -12.59
N ILE A 30 4.81 -0.23 -11.65
CA ILE A 30 4.82 0.40 -10.35
C ILE A 30 4.90 1.89 -10.69
N GLN A 31 3.74 2.55 -10.73
CA GLN A 31 3.69 3.98 -10.92
C GLN A 31 4.33 4.56 -9.67
N SER A 32 5.63 4.84 -9.77
CA SER A 32 6.43 5.45 -8.72
C SER A 32 5.65 6.64 -8.20
N GLN A 33 5.34 6.65 -6.90
CA GLN A 33 4.69 7.79 -6.29
C GLN A 33 5.56 9.03 -6.59
N PRO A 34 5.03 10.06 -7.26
CA PRO A 34 5.84 11.19 -7.73
C PRO A 34 6.39 12.03 -6.57
N LEU A 35 5.83 11.89 -5.37
CA LEU A 35 6.26 12.58 -4.17
C LEU A 35 7.07 11.63 -3.29
N ASP A 36 8.34 11.94 -3.12
CA ASP A 36 9.21 11.32 -2.13
C ASP A 36 9.11 12.08 -0.80
N VAL A 37 9.08 11.33 0.30
CA VAL A 37 8.82 11.85 1.65
C VAL A 37 9.82 11.24 2.62
N SER A 38 10.63 12.08 3.26
CA SER A 38 11.60 11.65 4.27
C SER A 38 11.42 12.42 5.57
N ILE A 39 11.52 11.71 6.69
CA ILE A 39 11.47 12.28 8.03
C ILE A 39 12.90 12.36 8.56
N GLN A 40 13.25 13.49 9.16
CA GLN A 40 14.45 13.65 9.96
C GLN A 40 14.01 14.01 11.38
N ASN A 41 14.75 13.52 12.36
CA ASN A 41 14.45 13.74 13.76
C ASN A 41 15.74 14.05 14.53
N GLN A 42 15.62 14.94 15.51
CA GLN A 42 16.65 15.24 16.48
C GLN A 42 16.01 15.31 17.86
N ILE A 43 16.57 14.58 18.81
CA ILE A 43 16.11 14.53 20.19
C ILE A 43 17.20 15.06 21.11
N ASP A 44 16.80 15.85 22.11
CA ASP A 44 17.69 16.33 23.16
C ASP A 44 17.64 15.45 24.42
N ASP A 45 18.54 15.71 25.37
CA ASP A 45 18.64 14.95 26.63
C ASP A 45 17.42 15.10 27.54
N SER A 46 16.61 16.13 27.31
CA SER A 46 15.35 16.40 28.04
C SER A 46 14.15 15.70 27.39
N GLY A 47 14.34 15.05 26.24
CA GLY A 47 13.30 14.34 25.52
C GLY A 47 12.46 15.22 24.60
N ASN A 48 12.86 16.48 24.35
CA ASN A 48 12.21 17.31 23.33
C ASN A 48 12.66 16.86 21.95
N ILE A 49 11.73 16.84 20.99
CA ILE A 49 11.99 16.33 19.65
C ILE A 49 11.72 17.43 18.63
N LYS A 50 12.70 17.65 17.76
CA LYS A 50 12.57 18.45 16.55
C LYS A 50 12.44 17.49 15.37
N LEU A 51 11.39 17.67 14.60
CA LEU A 51 11.13 16.89 13.40
C LEU A 51 11.26 17.79 12.18
N ALA A 52 11.76 17.22 11.09
CA ALA A 52 11.75 17.87 9.79
C ALA A 52 11.21 16.90 8.74
N LEU A 53 10.19 17.34 7.99
CA LEU A 53 9.60 16.58 6.90
C LEU A 53 10.09 17.17 5.58
N THR A 54 10.85 16.40 4.82
CA THR A 54 11.29 16.80 3.48
C THR A 54 10.41 16.13 2.43
N LEU A 55 9.85 16.98 1.56
CA LEU A 55 8.98 16.63 0.46
C LEU A 55 9.74 16.91 -0.84
N LYS A 56 9.86 15.93 -1.73
CA LYS A 56 10.54 16.10 -3.02
C LYS A 56 9.69 15.56 -4.16
N ASN A 57 9.42 16.41 -5.15
CA ASN A 57 8.72 15.98 -6.35
C ASN A 57 9.70 15.35 -7.34
N LEU A 58 9.72 14.03 -7.41
CA LEU A 58 10.47 13.24 -8.39
C LEU A 58 9.71 13.04 -9.70
N GLY A 59 8.43 13.44 -9.75
CA GLY A 59 7.60 13.33 -10.93
C GLY A 59 7.92 14.38 -12.00
N SER A 60 7.36 14.17 -13.20
CA SER A 60 7.49 15.09 -14.35
C SER A 60 6.44 16.21 -14.37
N ARG A 61 5.51 16.24 -13.40
CA ARG A 61 4.42 17.22 -13.31
C ARG A 61 4.41 17.86 -11.93
N SER A 62 3.98 19.12 -11.86
CA SER A 62 3.79 19.82 -10.59
C SER A 62 2.70 19.16 -9.73
N LEU A 63 2.90 19.18 -8.42
CA LEU A 63 1.93 18.74 -7.42
C LEU A 63 1.30 19.96 -6.76
N TYR A 64 0.06 19.85 -6.32
CA TYR A 64 -0.74 20.98 -5.82
C TYR A 64 -1.38 20.67 -4.48
N HIS A 65 -1.70 21.72 -3.72
CA HIS A 65 -2.42 21.64 -2.44
C HIS A 65 -1.86 20.55 -1.52
N ILE A 66 -0.55 20.55 -1.29
CA ILE A 66 0.11 19.54 -0.48
C ILE A 66 -0.14 19.86 1.00
N HIS A 67 -0.79 18.94 1.70
CA HIS A 67 -1.10 19.03 3.12
C HIS A 67 -0.36 17.89 3.80
N SER A 68 0.54 18.23 4.71
CA SER A 68 1.25 17.24 5.50
C SER A 68 0.83 17.31 6.95
N MET A 69 0.87 16.18 7.61
CA MET A 69 0.63 16.07 9.04
C MET A 69 1.48 14.96 9.64
N PHE A 70 1.97 15.21 10.84
CA PHE A 70 2.51 14.14 11.68
C PHE A 70 1.40 13.55 12.54
N HIS A 71 1.34 12.22 12.59
CA HIS A 71 0.54 11.47 13.54
C HIS A 71 1.46 10.99 14.66
N PHE A 72 1.20 11.49 15.85
CA PHE A 72 1.82 11.03 17.09
C PHE A 72 0.83 10.14 17.84
N HIS A 73 1.34 9.30 18.75
CA HIS A 73 0.54 8.35 19.53
C HIS A 73 -0.72 8.98 20.18
N HIS A 74 -0.64 10.25 20.61
CA HIS A 74 -1.75 10.95 21.28
C HIS A 74 -2.12 12.31 20.69
N SER A 75 -1.49 12.73 19.60
CA SER A 75 -1.74 14.03 19.00
C SER A 75 -1.44 14.01 17.51
N MET A 76 -1.96 15.00 16.81
CA MET A 76 -1.64 15.21 15.40
C MET A 76 -1.13 16.64 15.26
N SER A 77 -0.15 16.83 14.39
CA SER A 77 0.33 18.16 14.06
C SER A 77 0.22 18.39 12.56
N MET A 78 -0.76 19.20 12.18
CA MET A 78 -0.90 19.70 10.82
C MET A 78 0.23 20.69 10.51
N MET A 79 0.78 20.57 9.31
CA MET A 79 1.81 21.47 8.79
C MET A 79 1.19 22.51 7.86
N SER A 80 1.96 23.55 7.54
CA SER A 80 1.57 24.55 6.56
C SER A 80 1.31 23.92 5.19
N LYS A 81 0.21 24.33 4.56
CA LYS A 81 -0.15 23.92 3.21
C LYS A 81 0.83 24.49 2.19
N ILE A 82 1.34 23.63 1.30
CA ILE A 82 2.14 24.05 0.14
C ILE A 82 1.23 24.07 -1.08
N MET A 83 1.08 25.23 -1.72
CA MET A 83 0.14 25.38 -2.84
C MET A 83 0.60 24.64 -4.11
N ARG A 84 1.91 24.59 -4.35
CA ARG A 84 2.52 23.98 -5.53
C ARG A 84 3.95 23.52 -5.24
N LEU A 85 4.32 22.37 -5.78
CA LEU A 85 5.69 21.85 -5.80
C LEU A 85 6.03 21.36 -7.21
N ASP A 86 6.95 22.05 -7.89
CA ASP A 86 7.32 21.75 -9.28
C ASP A 86 8.25 20.54 -9.40
N PRO A 87 8.36 19.91 -10.59
CA PRO A 87 9.28 18.80 -10.84
C PRO A 87 10.71 19.11 -10.36
N GLY A 88 11.30 18.19 -9.61
CA GLY A 88 12.65 18.32 -9.05
C GLY A 88 12.75 19.22 -7.81
N GLN A 89 11.72 20.00 -7.47
CA GLN A 89 11.75 20.83 -6.27
C GLN A 89 11.64 20.00 -4.99
N SER A 90 12.24 20.52 -3.93
CA SER A 90 12.15 19.98 -2.59
C SER A 90 11.88 21.10 -1.59
N ILE A 91 11.05 20.80 -0.59
CA ILE A 91 10.73 21.69 0.53
C ILE A 91 10.85 20.88 1.82
N THR A 92 11.49 21.47 2.83
CA THR A 92 11.57 20.93 4.18
C THR A 92 10.68 21.75 5.11
N LEU A 93 9.85 21.06 5.89
CA LEU A 93 8.95 21.65 6.87
C LEU A 93 9.38 21.21 8.27
N GLU A 94 9.70 22.17 9.13
CA GLU A 94 10.11 21.92 10.51
C GLU A 94 8.88 21.84 11.44
N ASN A 95 8.94 20.93 12.41
CA ASN A 95 7.92 20.71 13.42
C ASN A 95 8.56 20.54 14.80
N ASP A 96 8.21 21.43 15.71
CA ASP A 96 8.62 21.46 17.11
C ASP A 96 7.45 21.18 18.07
N LYS A 97 6.32 20.69 17.53
CA LYS A 97 5.07 20.44 18.28
C LYS A 97 4.96 19.02 18.83
N HIS A 98 5.95 18.17 18.59
CA HIS A 98 5.95 16.83 19.18
C HIS A 98 6.03 16.94 20.71
N PRO A 99 5.13 16.31 21.48
CA PRO A 99 5.21 16.32 22.94
C PRO A 99 6.52 15.70 23.46
N PRO A 100 7.14 16.21 24.52
CA PRO A 100 8.36 15.61 25.05
C PRO A 100 8.17 14.14 25.45
N VAL A 101 9.16 13.31 25.18
CA VAL A 101 9.15 11.90 25.57
C VAL A 101 9.84 11.71 26.92
N MET A 102 9.22 10.90 27.77
CA MET A 102 9.67 10.72 29.15
C MET A 102 10.30 9.34 29.42
N ARG A 103 10.01 8.35 28.58
CA ARG A 103 10.44 6.96 28.79
C ARG A 103 11.59 6.62 27.86
N VAL A 104 12.56 5.89 28.38
CA VAL A 104 13.72 5.43 27.60
C VAL A 104 13.23 4.46 26.52
N GLY A 105 13.71 4.60 25.29
CA GLY A 105 13.48 3.59 24.25
C GLY A 105 13.02 4.16 22.92
N ARG A 106 12.27 3.35 22.16
CA ARG A 106 11.97 3.60 20.74
C ARG A 106 10.56 4.12 20.57
N TYR A 107 10.43 5.18 19.78
CA TYR A 107 9.17 5.84 19.49
C TYR A 107 8.94 5.87 17.98
N PRO A 108 7.74 5.50 17.50
CA PRO A 108 7.46 5.56 16.09
C PRO A 108 7.03 6.96 15.66
N LEU A 109 7.28 7.27 14.39
CA LEU A 109 6.87 8.50 13.73
C LEU A 109 6.12 8.14 12.46
N THR A 110 4.99 8.81 12.23
CA THR A 110 4.23 8.65 11.00
C THR A 110 3.90 10.02 10.44
N ALA A 111 4.20 10.23 9.16
CA ALA A 111 3.78 11.40 8.41
C ALA A 111 2.81 10.98 7.31
N MET A 112 1.68 11.67 7.23
CA MET A 112 0.73 11.54 6.14
C MET A 112 0.77 12.81 5.29
N VAL A 113 0.89 12.65 3.98
CA VAL A 113 0.99 13.76 3.04
C VAL A 113 -0.04 13.59 1.94
N ASP A 114 -1.06 14.44 1.97
CA ASP A 114 -2.08 14.54 0.94
C ASP A 114 -1.63 15.54 -0.13
N TYR A 115 -1.86 15.24 -1.41
CA TYR A 115 -1.61 16.16 -2.51
C TYR A 115 -2.56 15.93 -3.69
N TRP A 116 -2.68 16.93 -4.55
CA TRP A 116 -3.47 16.89 -5.76
C TRP A 116 -2.58 16.90 -6.98
N THR A 117 -2.95 16.08 -7.96
CA THR A 117 -2.24 16.00 -9.25
C THR A 117 -2.52 17.16 -10.19
N ARG A 118 -3.55 17.97 -9.92
CA ARG A 118 -3.93 19.19 -10.64
C ARG A 118 -4.53 20.23 -9.66
N PRO A 119 -4.55 21.53 -9.99
CA PRO A 119 -4.98 22.58 -9.07
C PRO A 119 -6.44 22.49 -8.61
N ASN A 120 -7.39 22.23 -9.51
CA ASN A 120 -8.83 22.32 -9.18
C ASN A 120 -9.55 20.98 -9.31
N ASP A 121 -9.18 20.15 -10.29
CA ASP A 121 -9.83 18.85 -10.58
C ASP A 121 -8.82 17.69 -10.53
N GLY A 122 -7.82 17.80 -9.67
CA GLY A 122 -6.81 16.77 -9.48
C GLY A 122 -7.37 15.57 -8.73
N ILE A 123 -6.90 14.37 -9.06
CA ILE A 123 -7.07 13.22 -8.18
C ILE A 123 -6.25 13.49 -6.92
N LYS A 124 -6.92 13.42 -5.75
CA LYS A 124 -6.26 13.45 -4.46
C LYS A 124 -5.47 12.15 -4.27
N LYS A 125 -4.20 12.28 -3.95
CA LYS A 125 -3.31 11.18 -3.60
C LYS A 125 -2.78 11.45 -2.21
N THR A 126 -2.36 10.40 -1.55
CA THR A 126 -1.74 10.53 -0.23
C THR A 126 -0.49 9.64 -0.18
N VAL A 127 0.46 9.99 0.65
CA VAL A 127 1.69 9.23 0.91
C VAL A 127 1.79 9.05 2.40
N LEU A 128 2.16 7.83 2.82
CA LEU A 128 2.47 7.52 4.21
C LEU A 128 3.97 7.25 4.31
N ALA A 129 4.64 8.01 5.15
CA ALA A 129 6.02 7.78 5.55
C ALA A 129 6.05 7.40 7.03
N THR A 130 6.78 6.35 7.36
CA THR A 130 7.04 5.96 8.76
C THR A 130 8.53 6.02 9.02
N ASP A 131 8.87 6.34 10.26
CA ASP A 131 10.21 6.33 10.79
C ASP A 131 10.12 6.08 12.31
N SER A 132 11.24 6.19 13.00
CA SER A 132 11.34 6.02 14.44
C SER A 132 12.53 6.78 14.98
N PHE A 133 12.49 7.09 16.27
CA PHE A 133 13.65 7.62 16.97
C PHE A 133 13.83 6.91 18.31
N TYR A 134 15.01 7.08 18.90
CA TYR A 134 15.36 6.54 20.19
C TYR A 134 15.60 7.66 21.19
N PHE A 135 15.04 7.53 22.39
CA PHE A 135 15.41 8.36 23.52
C PHE A 135 16.29 7.56 24.48
N LYS A 136 17.53 8.05 24.68
CA LYS A 136 18.58 7.48 25.54
C LYS A 136 19.13 6.12 25.12
N GLU A 137 18.27 5.12 24.86
CA GLU A 137 18.70 3.75 24.54
C GLU A 137 17.99 3.18 23.29
N PRO A 138 18.71 2.42 22.45
CA PRO A 138 18.18 1.85 21.22
C PRO A 138 17.38 0.55 21.46
N LEU A 139 16.27 0.65 22.19
CA LEU A 139 15.46 -0.52 22.56
C LEU A 139 14.67 -1.09 21.37
N THR A 140 14.63 -2.41 21.25
CA THR A 140 13.91 -3.12 20.18
C THR A 140 12.71 -3.89 20.73
N SER A 141 11.59 -3.87 20.01
CA SER A 141 10.41 -4.67 20.33
C SER A 141 10.74 -6.16 20.46
N LYS A 142 10.12 -6.81 21.44
CA LYS A 142 10.07 -8.28 21.63
C LYS A 142 8.76 -8.88 21.11
N ILE A 143 7.89 -8.05 20.55
CA ILE A 143 6.72 -8.50 19.77
C ILE A 143 7.15 -8.60 18.32
N GLU A 144 7.05 -9.81 17.79
CA GLU A 144 7.26 -10.14 16.38
C GLU A 144 5.93 -10.47 15.72
N GLY A 145 5.91 -10.49 14.40
CA GLY A 145 4.71 -10.90 13.67
C GLY A 145 4.84 -10.78 12.17
N SER A 146 3.72 -11.04 11.50
CA SER A 146 3.60 -10.99 10.04
C SER A 146 2.22 -10.49 9.62
N LEU A 147 2.17 -9.99 8.39
CA LEU A 147 0.96 -9.55 7.72
C LEU A 147 0.79 -10.35 6.43
N GLU A 148 -0.30 -11.10 6.35
CA GLU A 148 -0.65 -11.87 5.16
C GLU A 148 -1.97 -11.38 4.59
N SER A 149 -2.09 -11.35 3.26
CA SER A 149 -3.30 -10.90 2.58
C SER A 149 -3.91 -12.04 1.78
N ALA A 150 -5.22 -12.21 1.95
CA ALA A 150 -6.05 -13.07 1.14
C ALA A 150 -7.08 -12.21 0.39
N THR A 151 -7.17 -12.40 -0.92
CA THR A 151 -8.16 -11.72 -1.77
C THR A 151 -9.55 -12.33 -1.54
N ASP A 152 -10.56 -11.49 -1.31
CA ASP A 152 -11.95 -11.92 -1.18
C ASP A 152 -12.84 -11.04 -2.06
N SER A 153 -13.12 -11.50 -3.29
CA SER A 153 -13.94 -10.81 -4.29
C SER A 153 -13.60 -9.32 -4.41
N ASP A 154 -14.41 -8.45 -3.78
CA ASP A 154 -14.32 -6.98 -3.80
C ASP A 154 -13.56 -6.39 -2.59
N SER A 155 -13.05 -7.24 -1.71
CA SER A 155 -12.31 -6.90 -0.49
C SER A 155 -11.03 -7.73 -0.38
N SER A 156 -10.22 -7.43 0.63
CA SER A 156 -9.12 -8.28 1.04
C SER A 156 -9.21 -8.50 2.52
N ILE A 157 -8.86 -9.72 2.95
CA ILE A 157 -8.69 -10.05 4.35
C ILE A 157 -7.20 -9.92 4.65
N LEU A 158 -6.86 -9.05 5.59
CA LEU A 158 -5.52 -8.91 6.15
C LEU A 158 -5.43 -9.75 7.42
N ARG A 159 -4.69 -10.85 7.37
CA ARG A 159 -4.38 -11.70 8.52
C ARG A 159 -3.17 -11.15 9.24
N VAL A 160 -3.34 -10.92 10.53
CA VAL A 160 -2.30 -10.40 11.40
C VAL A 160 -1.92 -11.49 12.39
N PHE A 161 -0.66 -11.87 12.38
CA PHE A 161 -0.06 -12.78 13.36
C PHE A 161 0.91 -12.00 14.23
N LEU A 162 0.81 -12.13 15.55
CA LEU A 162 1.69 -11.52 16.53
C LEU A 162 2.13 -12.55 17.58
N GLN A 163 3.38 -12.45 18.03
CA GLN A 163 3.94 -13.30 19.06
C GLN A 163 4.80 -12.51 20.04
N ASN A 164 4.61 -12.78 21.34
CA ASN A 164 5.49 -12.24 22.38
C ASN A 164 6.69 -13.16 22.58
N ARG A 165 7.88 -12.73 22.14
CA ARG A 165 9.15 -13.48 22.30
C ARG A 165 9.79 -13.32 23.68
N SER A 166 9.16 -12.59 24.60
CA SER A 166 9.64 -12.47 25.97
C SER A 166 8.83 -13.34 26.93
N GLU A 167 9.34 -13.53 28.14
CA GLU A 167 8.63 -14.25 29.21
C GLU A 167 7.60 -13.37 29.94
N SER A 168 7.78 -12.05 29.88
CA SER A 168 6.92 -11.09 30.57
C SER A 168 5.66 -10.76 29.79
N PHE A 169 4.60 -10.42 30.53
CA PHE A 169 3.33 -9.95 30.00
C PHE A 169 3.43 -8.54 29.39
N LYS A 170 2.76 -8.33 28.25
CA LYS A 170 2.73 -7.06 27.52
C LYS A 170 1.31 -6.51 27.43
N ASN A 171 1.18 -5.20 27.62
CA ASN A 171 0.00 -4.44 27.24
C ASN A 171 0.32 -3.67 25.95
N ILE A 172 -0.17 -4.19 24.84
CA ILE A 172 0.16 -3.77 23.49
C ILE A 172 -0.91 -2.82 22.97
N ARG A 173 -0.46 -1.75 22.35
CA ARG A 173 -1.26 -0.90 21.47
C ARG A 173 -0.79 -1.10 20.06
N MET A 174 -1.73 -1.24 19.14
CA MET A 174 -1.45 -1.41 17.73
C MET A 174 -2.19 -0.39 16.89
N MET A 175 -1.56 0.03 15.80
CA MET A 175 -2.13 0.93 14.81
C MET A 175 -1.84 0.38 13.42
N LEU A 176 -2.89 0.08 12.67
CA LEU A 176 -2.80 -0.33 11.27
C LEU A 176 -2.84 0.93 10.40
N LEU A 177 -1.72 1.21 9.75
CA LEU A 177 -1.60 2.29 8.78
C LEU A 177 -2.02 1.76 7.40
N LEU A 178 -3.17 2.24 6.95
CA LEU A 178 -3.70 1.91 5.63
C LEU A 178 -3.31 2.97 4.61
N PRO A 179 -2.83 2.55 3.43
CA PRO A 179 -2.56 3.49 2.36
C PRO A 179 -3.87 4.11 1.84
N PRO A 180 -3.75 5.20 1.09
CA PRO A 180 -4.89 6.00 0.71
C PRO A 180 -5.82 5.28 -0.26
N GLY A 181 -7.12 5.54 -0.12
CA GLY A 181 -8.14 4.83 -0.88
C GLY A 181 -8.36 3.39 -0.40
N ILE A 182 -7.66 2.94 0.65
CA ILE A 182 -7.97 1.71 1.38
C ILE A 182 -8.61 2.10 2.71
N LYS A 183 -9.70 1.44 3.06
CA LYS A 183 -10.40 1.60 4.33
C LYS A 183 -10.66 0.25 4.99
N THR A 184 -10.96 0.27 6.26
CA THR A 184 -11.38 -0.90 7.04
C THR A 184 -12.50 -0.46 7.98
N ASP A 185 -13.51 -1.31 8.12
CA ASP A 185 -14.59 -1.06 9.06
C ASP A 185 -14.28 -1.71 10.43
N ASP A 186 -13.45 -2.76 10.43
CA ASP A 186 -13.09 -3.56 11.62
C ASP A 186 -12.03 -2.91 12.51
N PHE A 187 -11.39 -1.82 12.05
CA PHE A 187 -10.21 -1.27 12.70
C PHE A 187 -10.17 0.26 12.64
N SER A 188 -10.76 0.91 13.65
CA SER A 188 -10.80 2.38 13.77
C SER A 188 -9.57 2.92 14.52
N GLY A 189 -8.43 2.96 13.84
CA GLY A 189 -7.25 3.68 14.31
C GLY A 189 -6.35 2.89 15.26
N MET A 190 -6.74 2.72 16.53
CA MET A 190 -5.88 2.10 17.55
C MET A 190 -6.61 0.99 18.30
N MET A 191 -5.99 -0.18 18.37
CA MET A 191 -6.50 -1.32 19.14
C MET A 191 -5.53 -1.65 20.27
N GLY A 192 -6.06 -1.81 21.48
CA GLY A 192 -5.29 -2.27 22.64
C GLY A 192 -5.60 -3.73 22.96
N PHE A 193 -4.58 -4.51 23.28
CA PHE A 193 -4.75 -5.87 23.79
C PHE A 193 -3.55 -6.32 24.60
N THR A 194 -3.69 -7.43 25.29
CA THR A 194 -2.65 -8.00 26.13
C THR A 194 -2.10 -9.31 25.55
N LEU A 195 -0.83 -9.60 25.84
CA LEU A 195 -0.14 -10.79 25.35
C LEU A 195 0.81 -11.32 26.43
N ARG A 196 0.57 -12.54 26.92
CA ARG A 196 1.44 -13.22 27.89
C ARG A 196 2.76 -13.64 27.23
N GLY A 197 3.74 -14.01 28.06
CA GLY A 197 5.02 -14.49 27.55
C GLY A 197 4.84 -15.75 26.70
N GLY A 198 5.46 -15.77 25.51
CA GLY A 198 5.33 -16.86 24.53
C GLY A 198 3.98 -16.94 23.81
N GLU A 199 2.99 -16.14 24.19
CA GLU A 199 1.63 -16.19 23.61
C GLU A 199 1.63 -15.66 22.18
N GLU A 200 0.80 -16.29 21.36
CA GLU A 200 0.52 -15.93 19.96
C GLU A 200 -0.90 -15.40 19.84
N LYS A 201 -1.08 -14.42 18.95
CA LYS A 201 -2.38 -13.85 18.66
C LYS A 201 -2.59 -13.66 17.17
N ASN A 202 -3.76 -14.10 16.72
CA ASN A 202 -4.20 -14.00 15.35
C ASN A 202 -5.50 -13.21 15.28
N PHE A 203 -5.62 -12.33 14.29
CA PHE A 203 -6.88 -11.69 13.96
C PHE A 203 -6.91 -11.32 12.48
N GLU A 204 -8.13 -11.17 11.97
CA GLU A 204 -8.39 -10.83 10.59
C GLU A 204 -9.01 -9.43 10.53
N VAL A 205 -8.54 -8.63 9.57
CA VAL A 205 -9.05 -7.28 9.31
C VAL A 205 -9.52 -7.22 7.87
N ARG A 206 -10.79 -6.94 7.65
CA ARG A 206 -11.32 -6.78 6.30
C ARG A 206 -11.05 -5.37 5.79
N VAL A 207 -10.31 -5.27 4.70
CA VAL A 207 -9.99 -4.01 4.03
C VAL A 207 -10.72 -3.91 2.69
N PHE A 208 -11.14 -2.68 2.37
CA PHE A 208 -11.90 -2.35 1.19
C PHE A 208 -11.21 -1.25 0.41
N ARG A 209 -11.37 -1.29 -0.91
CA ARG A 209 -10.93 -0.23 -1.80
C ARG A 209 -12.06 0.78 -2.01
N GLN A 210 -11.80 2.06 -1.75
CA GLN A 210 -12.79 3.14 -1.96
C GLN A 210 -12.97 3.49 -3.45
N GLU A 211 -11.91 3.40 -4.25
CA GLU A 211 -11.93 3.74 -5.68
C GLU A 211 -11.41 2.58 -6.52
N ASN A 212 -11.89 2.44 -7.76
CA ASN A 212 -11.41 1.40 -8.68
C ASN A 212 -10.02 1.78 -9.25
N GLN A 213 -9.00 1.77 -8.40
CA GLN A 213 -7.61 2.02 -8.79
C GLN A 213 -7.06 0.83 -9.58
N GLU A 214 -6.25 1.08 -10.61
CA GLU A 214 -5.65 0.01 -11.42
C GLU A 214 -4.66 -0.85 -10.61
N GLN A 215 -4.08 -0.26 -9.56
CA GLN A 215 -3.19 -0.94 -8.63
C GLN A 215 -3.96 -2.02 -7.85
N ASP A 216 -3.39 -3.22 -7.79
CA ASP A 216 -3.94 -4.39 -7.09
C ASP A 216 -3.24 -4.66 -5.75
N ARG A 217 -2.03 -4.10 -5.54
CA ARG A 217 -1.19 -4.30 -4.35
C ARG A 217 -0.93 -2.99 -3.61
N PHE A 218 -1.19 -2.99 -2.32
CA PHE A 218 -1.12 -1.81 -1.47
C PHE A 218 -0.24 -2.09 -0.25
N PRO A 219 0.87 -1.35 -0.04
CA PRO A 219 1.70 -1.54 1.14
C PRO A 219 0.93 -1.09 2.38
N VAL A 220 0.90 -1.93 3.40
CA VAL A 220 0.32 -1.62 4.72
C VAL A 220 1.40 -1.75 5.77
N ARG A 221 1.27 -0.99 6.85
CA ARG A 221 2.22 -1.06 7.98
C ARG A 221 1.43 -1.23 9.25
N LEU A 222 1.85 -2.18 10.08
CA LEU A 222 1.31 -2.36 11.41
C LEU A 222 2.34 -1.85 12.42
N MET A 223 1.96 -0.81 13.15
CA MET A 223 2.74 -0.29 14.26
C MET A 223 2.29 -0.92 15.56
N ILE A 224 3.26 -1.23 16.40
CA ILE A 224 3.07 -1.85 17.71
C ILE A 224 3.81 -0.99 18.71
N GLU A 225 3.18 -0.69 19.83
CA GLU A 225 3.74 0.09 20.93
C GLU A 225 3.37 -0.55 22.27
N TYR A 226 4.32 -0.61 23.19
CA TYR A 226 4.07 -1.03 24.57
C TYR A 226 5.13 -0.42 25.50
N GLY A 227 4.85 -0.42 26.80
CA GLY A 227 5.78 0.06 27.81
C GLY A 227 6.01 -0.97 28.91
N GLU A 228 7.24 -0.99 29.42
CA GLU A 228 7.68 -1.87 30.52
C GLU A 228 8.65 -1.12 31.41
N MET A 229 8.46 -1.15 32.73
CA MET A 229 9.44 -0.62 33.71
C MET A 229 10.10 0.71 33.30
N LEU A 230 9.30 1.73 32.95
CA LEU A 230 9.73 3.07 32.48
C LEU A 230 10.40 3.12 31.10
N GLN A 231 10.45 2.01 30.39
CA GLN A 231 10.88 1.91 29.00
C GLN A 231 9.68 1.93 28.04
N HIS A 232 9.93 2.39 26.82
CA HIS A 232 9.00 2.41 25.71
C HIS A 232 9.56 1.62 24.54
N PHE A 233 8.76 0.71 24.01
CA PHE A 233 9.12 -0.12 22.89
C PHE A 233 8.15 0.12 21.76
N SER A 234 8.67 0.16 20.54
CA SER A 234 7.85 0.12 19.35
C SER A 234 8.42 -0.85 18.32
N GLY A 235 7.53 -1.40 17.51
CA GLY A 235 7.83 -2.29 16.40
C GLY A 235 7.01 -1.90 15.18
N GLU A 236 7.54 -2.20 14.00
CA GLU A 236 6.85 -2.01 12.74
C GLU A 236 6.87 -3.33 11.97
N ILE A 237 5.70 -3.77 11.52
CA ILE A 237 5.55 -4.95 10.67
C ILE A 237 5.02 -4.50 9.33
N ASN A 238 5.80 -4.75 8.29
CA ASN A 238 5.44 -4.42 6.91
C ASN A 238 4.56 -5.52 6.31
N GLY A 239 3.60 -5.10 5.50
CA GLY A 239 2.70 -6.01 4.80
C GLY A 239 2.28 -5.47 3.45
N THR A 240 1.55 -6.29 2.71
CA THR A 240 0.94 -5.87 1.45
C THR A 240 -0.46 -6.45 1.36
N VAL A 241 -1.45 -5.58 1.25
CA VAL A 241 -2.81 -5.94 0.89
C VAL A 241 -2.88 -6.18 -0.60
N ARG A 242 -3.51 -7.27 -1.01
CA ARG A 242 -3.76 -7.62 -2.40
C ARG A 242 -5.26 -7.72 -2.62
N PHE A 243 -5.73 -7.09 -3.68
CA PHE A 243 -7.10 -7.23 -4.15
C PHE A 243 -7.11 -8.02 -5.45
N SER A 244 -8.26 -8.62 -5.75
CA SER A 244 -8.50 -9.21 -7.06
C SER A 244 -8.30 -8.14 -8.15
N PRO A 245 -7.67 -8.47 -9.29
CA PRO A 245 -7.51 -7.52 -10.37
C PRO A 245 -8.85 -6.96 -10.83
N SER A 246 -8.91 -5.67 -11.16
CA SER A 246 -10.17 -4.99 -11.53
C SER A 246 -10.83 -5.55 -12.80
N TRP A 247 -10.05 -6.22 -13.67
CA TRP A 247 -10.53 -6.92 -14.87
C TRP A 247 -11.21 -8.26 -14.57
N TYR A 248 -11.04 -8.81 -13.37
CA TYR A 248 -11.75 -10.00 -12.92
C TYR A 248 -13.14 -9.67 -12.34
N SER A 249 -13.51 -8.38 -12.29
CA SER A 249 -14.83 -7.98 -11.83
C SER A 249 -15.92 -8.35 -12.85
N VAL A 250 -17.15 -8.53 -12.35
CA VAL A 250 -18.35 -8.85 -13.14
C VAL A 250 -18.54 -7.90 -14.33
N LYS A 251 -17.99 -6.68 -14.27
CA LYS A 251 -18.03 -5.68 -15.34
C LYS A 251 -17.39 -6.16 -16.66
N TYR A 252 -16.38 -7.03 -16.59
CA TYR A 252 -15.70 -7.57 -17.78
C TYR A 252 -16.12 -9.00 -18.12
N LEU A 253 -16.97 -9.64 -17.30
CA LEU A 253 -17.52 -10.96 -17.56
C LEU A 253 -18.17 -11.02 -18.96
N ALA A 254 -18.92 -9.99 -19.34
CA ALA A 254 -19.55 -9.87 -20.66
C ALA A 254 -18.53 -9.83 -21.82
N HIS A 255 -17.33 -9.28 -21.59
CA HIS A 255 -16.27 -9.23 -22.59
C HIS A 255 -15.61 -10.61 -22.74
N PHE A 256 -15.36 -11.30 -21.62
CA PHE A 256 -14.85 -12.67 -21.64
C PHE A 256 -15.84 -13.67 -22.26
N THR A 257 -17.14 -13.55 -21.96
CA THR A 257 -18.16 -14.41 -22.58
C THR A 257 -18.27 -14.16 -24.09
N ALA A 258 -18.23 -12.90 -24.53
CA ALA A 258 -18.22 -12.56 -25.95
C ALA A 258 -16.99 -13.15 -26.68
N LEU A 259 -15.80 -13.05 -26.09
CA LEU A 259 -14.57 -13.64 -26.63
C LEU A 259 -14.64 -15.18 -26.71
N ALA A 260 -15.20 -15.84 -25.69
CA ALA A 260 -15.41 -17.28 -25.70
C ALA A 260 -16.38 -17.72 -26.80
N ILE A 261 -17.49 -17.00 -26.98
CA ILE A 261 -18.47 -17.26 -28.05
C ILE A 261 -17.84 -17.04 -29.44
N MET A 262 -17.11 -15.94 -29.63
CA MET A 262 -16.39 -15.66 -30.88
C MET A 262 -15.38 -16.77 -31.21
N SER A 263 -14.66 -17.25 -30.19
CA SER A 263 -13.70 -18.35 -30.34
C SER A 263 -14.39 -19.66 -30.72
N LEU A 264 -15.54 -19.97 -30.12
CA LEU A 264 -16.35 -21.14 -30.47
C LEU A 264 -16.91 -21.06 -31.89
N ILE A 265 -17.37 -19.89 -32.33
CA ILE A 265 -17.84 -19.67 -33.70
C ILE A 265 -16.70 -19.89 -34.70
N MET A 266 -15.51 -19.33 -34.43
CA MET A 266 -14.31 -19.54 -35.24
C MET A 266 -13.92 -21.02 -35.31
N LEU A 267 -13.92 -21.73 -34.17
CA LEU A 267 -13.64 -23.17 -34.10
C LEU A 267 -14.66 -23.99 -34.90
N GLY A 268 -15.94 -23.65 -34.81
CA GLY A 268 -17.00 -24.29 -35.59
C GLY A 268 -16.82 -24.10 -37.10
N TYR A 269 -16.46 -22.88 -37.52
CA TYR A 269 -16.15 -22.59 -38.93
C TYR A 269 -14.92 -23.37 -39.40
N TYR A 270 -13.85 -23.40 -38.61
CA TYR A 270 -12.65 -24.16 -38.91
C TYR A 270 -12.94 -25.65 -39.09
N TYR A 271 -13.70 -26.26 -38.17
CA TYR A 271 -14.06 -27.67 -38.23
C TYR A 271 -14.93 -28.01 -39.44
N ARG A 272 -15.85 -27.10 -39.81
CA ARG A 272 -16.71 -27.24 -40.98
C ARG A 272 -15.91 -27.18 -42.29
N ILE A 273 -14.90 -26.32 -42.37
CA ILE A 273 -14.02 -26.22 -43.54
C ILE A 273 -13.12 -27.46 -43.63
N TYR A 274 -12.54 -27.90 -42.52
CA TYR A 274 -11.69 -29.09 -42.46
C TYR A 274 -12.44 -30.37 -42.88
N ASN A 275 -13.67 -30.57 -42.39
CA ASN A 275 -14.49 -31.73 -42.76
C ASN A 275 -15.08 -31.67 -44.17
N ARG A 276 -15.06 -30.51 -44.85
CA ARG A 276 -15.43 -30.38 -46.27
C ARG A 276 -14.28 -30.65 -47.24
N GLN A 277 -13.04 -30.70 -46.73
CA GLN A 277 -11.84 -31.02 -47.51
C GLN A 277 -11.41 -32.50 -47.38
N LYS A 278 -12.12 -33.29 -46.56
CA LYS A 278 -12.12 -34.75 -46.60
C LYS A 278 -13.23 -35.23 -47.54
#